data_AF-A0A1F3XX75-F1
#
_entry.id   AF-A0A1F3XX75-F1
#
_cell.length_a   1.000
_cell.length_b   1.000
_cell.length_c   1.000
_cell.angle_alpha   90.00
_cell.angle_beta   90.00
_cell.angle_gamma   90.00
#
_symmetry.space_group_name_H-M   'P 1'
#
loop_
_entity.id
_entity.type
_entity.pdbx_description
1 polymer ?
#
loop_
_entity_poly.entity_id
_entity_poly.type
_entity_poly.pdbx_seq_one_letter_code
_entity_poly.pdbx_strand_id
1 'polypeptide(L)'
;MKKFSGLLTCWLMLLAGVFVQGCRRDELVPLEEYLINRPAYVKAEAEFCMQPPDLYRQRLKYIFVVDKSSSNQNPPDATDPSGYRRYGPMSTFVQDGVDDPGYTYYSMVRFATSATVVQGFTDQRLAFRSVVDAEWNRNGYHQPADMGYTDYLSALDAVQKLITDDAKASIAALDGPVVSSVYVVIFVSDGAPVVPFAGDVDGLITQSSSSILAKSERIRALKTDPKLKVAIDDVVIHTGYYFETPDADAQALLADMAAAGSGNSYSFGSGANIDFTLFAVPVRKVRHILSELLVENENAVWWDDGRVLRDSDRDGLPDEIEKRFQANALERDSDGNGVSDFVELRIKGQACKDPSCSRNPALRDNYAICTGLTSSPPFGTILFPDSDHDGLNDCEELILGSMPDLFDSNGDGIPDFMSLKAHLPFLPGSKLTSTDADSDGLNNYSEVKIGAPLFASNDRLLSFKPMTYEMRRLPSSEGDEDCYHVQINDITAMGPDNRIRVYLVENTSVIDDKKFLRIAEGQFSGIGDYLRFSNEDFKSMNTGGL
;
A
#
# COMPACT_ATOMS: atom_id res chain seq x y z
N MET A 1 6.08 -63.32 -68.51
CA MET A 1 5.52 -64.44 -67.71
C MET A 1 4.23 -63.95 -67.06
N LYS A 2 3.11 -63.90 -67.80
CA LYS A 2 1.86 -64.67 -67.59
C LYS A 2 1.43 -64.91 -66.13
N LYS A 3 0.36 -64.22 -65.70
CA LYS A 3 -1.02 -64.77 -65.51
C LYS A 3 -1.98 -63.59 -65.19
N PHE A 4 -2.99 -63.34 -66.05
CA PHE A 4 -4.42 -63.72 -65.91
C PHE A 4 -5.13 -62.94 -64.78
N SER A 5 -6.34 -62.39 -64.84
CA SER A 5 -7.47 -62.15 -65.76
C SER A 5 -8.50 -61.47 -64.83
N GLY A 6 -9.40 -60.55 -65.17
CA GLY A 6 -10.21 -60.36 -66.35
C GLY A 6 -11.37 -59.41 -66.00
N LEU A 7 -11.90 -58.78 -67.05
CA LEU A 7 -13.15 -58.05 -67.21
C LEU A 7 -14.18 -58.09 -66.07
N LEU A 8 -14.73 -56.94 -65.69
CA LEU A 8 -16.11 -56.59 -66.06
C LEU A 8 -16.38 -55.09 -65.91
N THR A 9 -16.91 -54.52 -66.99
CA THR A 9 -17.45 -53.17 -67.14
C THR A 9 -18.62 -52.90 -66.20
N CYS A 10 -18.65 -51.73 -65.54
CA CYS A 10 -19.90 -51.06 -65.18
C CYS A 10 -19.69 -49.57 -64.84
N TRP A 11 -20.38 -48.73 -65.62
CA TRP A 11 -21.00 -47.45 -65.23
C TRP A 11 -20.16 -46.15 -65.19
N LEU A 12 -20.53 -45.31 -66.16
CA LEU A 12 -20.83 -43.88 -66.08
C LEU A 12 -19.75 -42.88 -65.62
N MET A 13 -19.53 -41.93 -66.54
CA MET A 13 -19.16 -40.52 -66.34
C MET A 13 -17.83 -40.23 -65.67
N LEU A 14 -16.85 -39.77 -66.46
CA LEU A 14 -16.14 -38.50 -66.22
C LEU A 14 -15.12 -38.22 -67.32
N LEU A 15 -14.98 -36.93 -67.65
CA LEU A 15 -13.89 -36.29 -68.40
C LEU A 15 -14.00 -36.25 -69.94
N ALA A 16 -14.94 -35.43 -70.41
CA ALA A 16 -14.75 -34.64 -71.63
C ALA A 16 -14.91 -33.15 -71.27
N GLY A 17 -13.90 -32.33 -71.55
CA GLY A 17 -14.02 -30.87 -71.46
C GLY A 17 -12.78 -30.15 -70.94
N VAL A 18 -11.68 -30.21 -71.69
CA VAL A 18 -10.56 -29.26 -71.56
C VAL A 18 -10.91 -28.02 -72.40
N PHE A 19 -10.59 -26.83 -71.87
CA PHE A 19 -10.71 -25.48 -72.45
C PHE A 19 -12.12 -24.87 -72.48
N VAL A 20 -12.51 -24.21 -71.38
CA VAL A 20 -12.79 -22.76 -71.26
C VAL A 20 -13.00 -22.45 -69.76
N GLN A 21 -11.96 -22.00 -69.06
CA GLN A 21 -12.08 -21.10 -67.91
C GLN A 21 -10.96 -20.08 -68.14
N GLY A 22 -11.22 -18.93 -68.75
CA GLY A 22 -12.19 -17.95 -68.26
C GLY A 22 -11.53 -17.29 -67.06
N CYS A 23 -11.16 -16.02 -67.18
CA CYS A 23 -10.83 -15.20 -66.02
C CYS A 23 -11.90 -15.49 -64.97
N ARG A 24 -11.55 -16.23 -63.90
CA ARG A 24 -12.33 -16.12 -62.69
C ARG A 24 -12.21 -14.65 -62.36
N ARG A 25 -13.33 -13.94 -62.44
CA ARG A 25 -13.56 -12.86 -61.49
C ARG A 25 -13.13 -13.48 -60.17
N ASP A 26 -11.96 -13.09 -59.68
CA ASP A 26 -11.84 -12.89 -58.26
C ASP A 26 -13.11 -12.10 -57.95
N GLU A 27 -14.07 -12.76 -57.30
CA GLU A 27 -14.98 -12.02 -56.48
C GLU A 27 -14.04 -11.18 -55.64
N LEU A 28 -13.94 -9.90 -56.01
CA LEU A 28 -13.62 -8.86 -55.07
C LEU A 28 -14.64 -9.11 -53.97
N VAL A 29 -14.23 -9.91 -52.98
CA VAL A 29 -14.85 -9.92 -51.68
C VAL A 29 -14.85 -8.44 -51.37
N PRO A 30 -16.02 -7.80 -51.22
CA PRO A 30 -16.05 -6.45 -50.69
C PRO A 30 -15.10 -6.50 -49.50
N LEU A 31 -14.15 -5.57 -49.40
CA LEU A 31 -13.46 -5.38 -48.13
C LEU A 31 -14.59 -5.41 -47.12
N GLU A 32 -14.66 -6.50 -46.33
CA GLU A 32 -15.55 -6.54 -45.19
C GLU A 32 -15.26 -5.23 -44.52
N GLU A 33 -16.32 -4.47 -44.32
CA GLU A 33 -16.35 -3.09 -43.86
C GLU A 33 -15.86 -3.08 -42.41
N TYR A 34 -14.66 -3.57 -42.18
CA TYR A 34 -13.91 -3.54 -40.96
C TYR A 34 -13.66 -2.07 -40.70
N LEU A 35 -14.38 -1.55 -39.71
CA LEU A 35 -13.95 -0.45 -38.85
C LEU A 35 -14.00 0.95 -39.49
N ILE A 36 -15.19 1.46 -39.85
CA ILE A 36 -15.39 2.91 -40.00
C ILE A 36 -15.85 3.54 -38.68
N ASN A 37 -15.18 3.22 -37.57
CA ASN A 37 -15.11 4.12 -36.43
C ASN A 37 -13.64 4.50 -36.29
N ARG A 38 -13.24 5.57 -36.96
CA ARG A 38 -11.89 6.12 -36.77
C ARG A 38 -11.90 6.91 -35.46
N PRO A 39 -11.17 6.48 -34.42
CA PRO A 39 -11.10 7.24 -33.20
C PRO A 39 -10.49 8.62 -33.46
N ALA A 40 -10.90 9.59 -32.66
CA ALA A 40 -10.18 10.83 -32.50
C ALA A 40 -9.03 10.64 -31.51
N TYR A 41 -8.10 11.59 -31.50
CA TYR A 41 -6.96 11.59 -30.59
C TYR A 41 -6.86 12.92 -29.86
N VAL A 42 -6.71 12.85 -28.54
CA VAL A 42 -6.68 13.99 -27.63
C VAL A 42 -5.28 14.09 -27.01
N LYS A 43 -4.91 15.32 -26.63
CA LYS A 43 -3.70 15.60 -25.88
C LYS A 43 -4.06 16.18 -24.51
N ALA A 44 -3.27 15.83 -23.51
CA ALA A 44 -3.37 16.37 -22.17
C ALA A 44 -1.99 16.76 -21.60
N GLU A 45 -1.96 17.77 -20.75
CA GLU A 45 -0.83 18.14 -19.90
C GLU A 45 -1.20 17.87 -18.45
N ALA A 46 -0.25 17.34 -17.68
CA ALA A 46 -0.37 17.24 -16.24
C ALA A 46 0.87 17.83 -15.57
N GLU A 47 0.68 18.81 -14.70
CA GLU A 47 1.68 19.31 -13.78
C GLU A 47 1.29 18.90 -12.36
N PHE A 48 2.15 18.15 -11.68
CA PHE A 48 1.91 17.69 -10.31
C PHE A 48 3.20 17.63 -9.50
N CYS A 49 3.08 17.79 -8.20
CA CYS A 49 4.16 17.58 -7.24
C CYS A 49 3.81 16.36 -6.39
N MET A 50 4.83 15.55 -6.07
CA MET A 50 4.68 14.46 -5.10
C MET A 50 4.23 15.03 -3.75
N GLN A 51 3.49 14.24 -2.98
CA GLN A 51 3.04 14.66 -1.66
C GLN A 51 4.21 15.17 -0.79
N PRO A 52 4.03 16.31 -0.09
CA PRO A 52 5.00 16.81 0.88
C PRO A 52 5.41 15.71 1.87
N PRO A 53 6.71 15.55 2.19
CA PRO A 53 7.18 14.56 3.17
C PRO A 53 6.57 14.71 4.58
N ASP A 54 5.86 15.82 4.82
CA ASP A 54 5.33 16.25 6.10
C ASP A 54 3.88 15.80 6.36
N LEU A 55 3.15 15.29 5.36
CA LEU A 55 1.73 14.87 5.50
C LEU A 55 1.54 13.45 6.07
N TYR A 56 2.57 12.59 5.99
CA TYR A 56 2.58 11.25 6.61
C TYR A 56 3.92 10.99 7.30
N ARG A 57 4.21 11.72 8.38
CA ARG A 57 5.40 11.43 9.20
C ARG A 57 5.18 10.16 10.01
N GLN A 58 6.16 9.26 9.96
CA GLN A 58 6.23 8.10 10.86
C GLN A 58 6.25 8.59 12.32
N ARG A 59 5.62 7.84 13.21
CA ARG A 59 5.71 8.13 14.65
C ARG A 59 7.04 7.63 15.19
N LEU A 60 7.83 8.53 15.76
CA LEU A 60 9.05 8.16 16.48
C LEU A 60 8.71 7.90 17.94
N LYS A 61 8.95 6.69 18.43
CA LYS A 61 8.55 6.26 19.77
C LYS A 61 9.76 5.81 20.59
N TYR A 62 10.17 6.63 21.56
CA TYR A 62 11.24 6.31 22.49
C TYR A 62 10.74 5.44 23.66
N ILE A 63 11.49 4.39 23.97
CA ILE A 63 11.29 3.53 25.14
C ILE A 63 12.55 3.55 25.99
N PHE A 64 12.55 4.33 27.07
CA PHE A 64 13.64 4.33 28.03
C PHE A 64 13.48 3.15 28.98
N VAL A 65 14.44 2.22 28.97
CA VAL A 65 14.46 1.06 29.86
C VAL A 65 15.58 1.26 30.86
N VAL A 66 15.20 1.55 32.10
CA VAL A 66 16.11 2.05 33.14
C VAL A 66 16.23 1.04 34.26
N ASP A 67 17.46 0.60 34.49
CA ASP A 67 17.83 -0.23 35.63
C ASP A 67 17.64 0.54 36.94
N LYS A 68 17.01 -0.09 37.93
CA LYS A 68 16.76 0.42 39.28
C LYS A 68 17.22 -0.60 40.34
N SER A 69 18.10 -1.52 39.96
CA SER A 69 18.67 -2.54 40.82
C SER A 69 19.61 -1.94 41.86
N SER A 70 19.81 -2.68 42.94
CA SER A 70 20.56 -2.21 44.10
C SER A 70 22.06 -1.94 43.84
N SER A 71 22.64 -2.44 42.74
CA SER A 71 24.04 -2.17 42.34
C SER A 71 24.31 -0.69 42.07
N ASN A 72 23.26 0.06 41.71
CA ASN A 72 23.37 1.50 41.48
C ASN A 72 23.75 2.30 42.73
N GLN A 73 23.43 1.78 43.93
CA GLN A 73 23.58 2.51 45.19
C GLN A 73 24.44 1.81 46.24
N ASN A 74 24.64 0.49 46.14
CA ASN A 74 25.33 -0.28 47.16
C ASN A 74 26.87 -0.09 47.07
N PRO A 75 27.52 0.52 48.08
CA PRO A 75 28.98 0.65 48.12
C PRO A 75 29.67 -0.71 48.33
N PRO A 76 30.96 -0.86 47.94
CA PRO A 76 31.89 0.18 47.50
C PRO A 76 31.80 0.54 46.00
N ASP A 77 31.14 -0.27 45.17
CA ASP A 77 31.13 -0.13 43.70
C ASP A 77 29.84 0.51 43.16
N ALA A 78 29.18 1.33 43.97
CA ALA A 78 27.92 1.98 43.60
C ALA A 78 28.09 2.86 42.35
N THR A 79 27.36 2.54 41.28
CA THR A 79 27.62 3.11 39.96
C THR A 79 26.90 4.44 39.70
N ASP A 80 25.78 4.69 40.37
CA ASP A 80 25.03 5.94 40.26
C ASP A 80 24.26 6.25 41.56
N PRO A 81 24.96 6.50 42.70
CA PRO A 81 24.30 6.69 44.00
C PRO A 81 23.24 7.79 43.98
N SER A 82 23.50 8.89 43.27
CA SER A 82 22.59 10.03 43.17
C SER A 82 21.47 9.84 42.14
N GLY A 83 21.54 8.82 41.28
CA GLY A 83 20.68 8.69 40.11
C GLY A 83 21.00 9.68 38.99
N TYR A 84 21.97 10.59 39.18
CA TYR A 84 22.19 11.67 38.24
C TYR A 84 22.63 11.15 36.87
N ARG A 85 23.46 10.09 36.81
CA ARG A 85 24.01 9.59 35.54
C ARG A 85 22.92 9.09 34.60
N ARG A 86 21.87 8.47 35.14
CA ARG A 86 20.70 7.99 34.38
C ARG A 86 19.67 9.09 34.13
N TYR A 87 19.23 9.77 35.19
CA TYR A 87 18.03 10.61 35.13
C TYR A 87 18.30 12.05 34.71
N GLY A 88 19.44 12.63 35.11
CA GLY A 88 19.77 14.03 34.81
C GLY A 88 19.92 14.29 33.31
N PRO A 89 20.80 13.56 32.61
CA PRO A 89 20.94 13.63 31.16
C PRO A 89 19.66 13.25 30.41
N MET A 90 18.89 12.26 30.90
CA MET A 90 17.61 11.89 30.29
C MET A 90 16.59 13.03 30.36
N SER A 91 16.44 13.67 31.53
CA SER A 91 15.57 14.83 31.72
C SER A 91 15.97 15.99 30.80
N THR A 92 17.28 16.18 30.58
CA THR A 92 17.82 17.19 29.66
C THR A 92 17.53 16.82 28.21
N PHE A 93 17.78 15.57 27.80
CA PHE A 93 17.47 15.08 26.45
C PHE A 93 15.99 15.27 26.09
N VAL A 94 15.08 14.91 27.01
CA VAL A 94 13.64 15.12 26.80
C VAL A 94 13.29 16.62 26.76
N GLN A 95 13.93 17.45 27.59
CA GLN A 95 13.72 18.90 27.62
C GLN A 95 14.22 19.62 26.37
N ASP A 96 15.31 19.15 25.77
CA ASP A 96 15.97 19.81 24.64
C ASP A 96 15.58 19.19 23.29
N GLY A 97 14.95 18.02 23.31
CA GLY A 97 14.39 17.36 22.13
C GLY A 97 13.31 18.17 21.42
N VAL A 98 13.11 17.87 20.14
CA VAL A 98 12.10 18.53 19.30
C VAL A 98 10.69 18.31 19.88
N ASP A 99 9.93 19.39 19.99
CA ASP A 99 8.53 19.36 20.44
C ASP A 99 7.62 19.10 19.23
N ASP A 100 7.31 17.82 18.98
CA ASP A 100 6.52 17.38 17.82
C ASP A 100 5.33 16.50 18.26
N PRO A 101 4.27 17.09 18.85
CA PRO A 101 3.13 16.35 19.37
C PRO A 101 2.39 15.61 18.24
N GLY A 102 1.90 14.41 18.53
CA GLY A 102 1.32 13.51 17.52
C GLY A 102 2.32 12.66 16.71
N TYR A 103 3.62 13.01 16.74
CA TYR A 103 4.66 12.32 15.97
C TYR A 103 5.80 11.79 16.82
N THR A 104 6.23 12.51 17.86
CA THR A 104 7.24 12.01 18.81
C THR A 104 6.59 11.60 20.12
N TYR A 105 6.80 10.35 20.51
CA TYR A 105 6.28 9.79 21.75
C TYR A 105 7.41 9.31 22.64
N TYR A 106 7.16 9.41 23.95
CA TYR A 106 8.08 8.97 24.99
C TYR A 106 7.36 7.97 25.91
N SER A 107 8.10 6.97 26.35
CA SER A 107 7.65 5.97 27.31
C SER A 107 8.80 5.53 28.19
N MET A 108 8.49 4.99 29.37
CA MET A 108 9.50 4.56 30.32
C MET A 108 9.13 3.22 30.95
N VAL A 109 10.10 2.31 30.92
CA VAL A 109 10.10 1.05 31.63
C VAL A 109 11.20 1.13 32.69
N ARG A 110 10.86 0.91 33.95
CA ARG A 110 11.86 0.68 35.00
C ARG A 110 11.95 -0.80 35.28
N PHE A 111 13.13 -1.30 35.59
CA PHE A 111 13.29 -2.70 36.00
C PHE A 111 14.28 -2.87 37.15
N ALA A 112 14.01 -3.86 37.98
CA ALA A 112 14.93 -4.39 38.97
C ALA A 112 14.66 -5.90 39.08
N THR A 113 14.15 -6.38 40.22
CA THR A 113 13.67 -7.78 40.36
C THR A 113 12.50 -8.11 39.41
N SER A 114 11.79 -7.09 38.94
CA SER A 114 10.81 -7.18 37.87
C SER A 114 10.75 -5.84 37.13
N ALA A 115 10.15 -5.84 35.95
CA ALA A 115 9.94 -4.64 35.16
C ALA A 115 8.51 -4.08 35.28
N THR A 116 8.39 -2.78 35.14
CA THR A 116 7.11 -2.06 35.15
C THR A 116 7.15 -0.92 34.13
N VAL A 117 6.11 -0.81 33.32
CA VAL A 117 5.87 0.37 32.48
C VAL A 117 5.41 1.49 33.40
N VAL A 118 6.28 2.46 33.67
CA VAL A 118 5.97 3.62 34.51
C VAL A 118 5.10 4.62 33.75
N GLN A 119 5.37 4.74 32.45
CA GLN A 119 4.65 5.64 31.54
C GLN A 119 4.53 4.96 30.18
N GLY A 120 3.30 4.73 29.75
CA GLY A 120 3.00 4.35 28.36
C GLY A 120 3.28 5.50 27.40
N PHE A 121 3.15 5.27 26.09
CA PHE A 121 3.45 6.30 25.10
C PHE A 121 2.64 7.58 25.32
N THR A 122 3.35 8.70 25.43
CA THR A 122 2.80 10.04 25.50
C THR A 122 3.60 10.98 24.60
N ASP A 123 2.90 11.85 23.90
CA ASP A 123 3.48 12.95 23.13
C ASP A 123 3.58 14.25 23.96
N GLN A 124 3.12 14.21 25.22
CA GLN A 124 3.25 15.32 26.16
C GLN A 124 4.67 15.33 26.77
N ARG A 125 5.62 15.83 26.00
CA ARG A 125 7.06 15.85 26.32
C ARG A 125 7.40 16.36 27.73
N LEU A 126 6.82 17.48 28.16
CA LEU A 126 7.06 18.05 29.49
C LEU A 126 6.38 17.26 30.61
N ALA A 127 5.25 16.59 30.33
CA ALA A 127 4.63 15.67 31.27
C ALA A 127 5.49 14.41 31.45
N PHE A 128 6.02 13.86 30.35
CA PHE A 128 6.97 12.75 30.40
C PHE A 128 8.23 13.10 31.21
N ARG A 129 8.81 14.30 30.98
CA ARG A 129 9.93 14.78 31.79
C ARG A 129 9.62 14.79 33.28
N SER A 130 8.40 15.19 33.65
CA SER A 130 7.98 15.19 35.05
C SER A 130 7.93 13.79 35.65
N VAL A 131 7.63 12.76 34.85
CA VAL A 131 7.76 11.34 35.25
C VAL A 131 9.21 10.96 35.49
N VAL A 132 10.13 11.36 34.59
CA VAL A 132 11.57 11.11 34.76
C VAL A 132 12.09 11.74 36.05
N ASP A 133 11.75 13.01 36.30
CA ASP A 133 12.17 13.74 37.50
C ASP A 133 11.56 13.14 38.80
N ALA A 134 10.36 12.56 38.71
CA ALA A 134 9.71 11.86 39.82
C ALA A 134 10.37 10.52 40.13
N GLU A 135 10.71 9.72 39.11
CA GLU A 135 11.45 8.46 39.29
C GLU A 135 12.85 8.70 39.87
N TRP A 136 13.47 9.82 39.51
CA TRP A 136 14.74 10.27 40.09
C TRP A 136 14.61 10.73 41.55
N ASN A 137 13.42 11.16 41.99
CA ASN A 137 13.21 11.87 43.25
C ASN A 137 13.97 13.21 43.33
N ARG A 138 14.04 13.95 42.22
CA ARG A 138 14.87 15.16 42.04
C ARG A 138 14.70 16.23 43.14
N ASN A 139 13.48 16.37 43.68
CA ASN A 139 13.12 17.41 44.66
C ASN A 139 13.07 16.89 46.11
N GLY A 140 13.21 15.59 46.32
CA GLY A 140 13.37 15.01 47.64
C GLY A 140 14.85 15.03 48.03
N TYR A 141 15.15 15.34 49.29
CA TYR A 141 16.51 15.22 49.85
C TYR A 141 17.05 13.76 49.89
N HIS A 142 16.46 12.82 49.12
CA HIS A 142 16.76 11.40 49.11
C HIS A 142 17.07 10.96 47.67
N GLN A 143 18.13 10.18 47.52
CA GLN A 143 18.52 9.48 46.29
C GLN A 143 17.36 8.58 45.78
N PRO A 144 17.33 8.16 44.49
CA PRO A 144 16.31 7.23 44.02
C PRO A 144 16.29 5.96 44.90
N ALA A 145 15.15 5.31 45.07
CA ALA A 145 15.08 4.09 45.87
C ALA A 145 15.46 2.87 45.02
N ASP A 146 16.75 2.66 44.79
CA ASP A 146 17.24 1.54 43.98
C ASP A 146 17.38 0.29 44.83
N MET A 147 16.71 -0.78 44.43
CA MET A 147 16.60 -2.00 45.23
C MET A 147 16.33 -3.23 44.39
N GLY A 148 16.73 -4.39 44.91
CA GLY A 148 16.51 -5.66 44.24
C GLY A 148 17.59 -5.98 43.21
N TYR A 149 17.20 -6.81 42.24
CA TYR A 149 18.08 -7.50 41.31
C TYR A 149 18.01 -6.92 39.90
N THR A 150 18.64 -7.56 38.92
CA THR A 150 18.81 -7.01 37.56
C THR A 150 18.15 -7.96 36.55
N ASP A 151 16.81 -7.95 36.47
CA ASP A 151 16.04 -8.86 35.62
C ASP A 151 15.84 -8.29 34.19
N TYR A 152 16.77 -8.62 33.29
CA TYR A 152 16.72 -8.20 31.89
C TYR A 152 15.56 -8.86 31.14
N LEU A 153 15.26 -10.13 31.41
CA LEU A 153 14.18 -10.83 30.71
C LEU A 153 12.82 -10.19 31.00
N SER A 154 12.57 -9.81 32.26
CA SER A 154 11.38 -9.08 32.66
C SER A 154 11.29 -7.71 31.97
N ALA A 155 12.42 -6.99 31.87
CA ALA A 155 12.48 -5.71 31.16
C ALA A 155 12.12 -5.86 29.67
N LEU A 156 12.70 -6.86 29.00
CA LEU A 156 12.40 -7.17 27.60
C LEU A 156 10.97 -7.68 27.41
N ASP A 157 10.35 -8.37 28.39
CA ASP A 157 8.92 -8.70 28.38
C ASP A 157 8.04 -7.44 28.42
N ALA A 158 8.35 -6.49 29.29
CA ALA A 158 7.61 -5.23 29.37
C ALA A 158 7.72 -4.43 28.06
N VAL A 159 8.91 -4.35 27.46
CA VAL A 159 9.13 -3.67 26.17
C VAL A 159 8.34 -4.35 25.05
N GLN A 160 8.45 -5.68 24.91
CA GLN A 160 7.75 -6.43 23.88
C GLN A 160 6.23 -6.22 23.98
N LYS A 161 5.69 -6.28 25.20
CA LYS A 161 4.27 -6.05 25.46
C LYS A 161 3.85 -4.62 25.12
N LEU A 162 4.63 -3.63 25.52
CA LEU A 162 4.36 -2.22 25.27
C LEU A 162 4.27 -1.91 23.76
N ILE A 163 5.22 -2.41 22.96
CA ILE A 163 5.21 -2.26 21.50
C ILE A 163 4.00 -2.98 20.89
N THR A 164 3.75 -4.23 21.32
CA THR A 164 2.66 -5.05 20.78
C THR A 164 1.29 -4.42 21.02
N ASP A 165 1.05 -3.90 22.23
CA ASP A 165 -0.23 -3.29 22.60
C ASP A 165 -0.45 -1.97 21.85
N ASP A 166 0.60 -1.16 21.69
CA ASP A 166 0.55 0.10 20.97
C ASP A 166 0.32 -0.09 19.46
N ALA A 167 0.99 -1.08 18.84
CA ALA A 167 0.75 -1.44 17.45
C ALA A 167 -0.70 -1.91 17.23
N LYS A 168 -1.23 -2.78 18.11
CA LYS A 168 -2.63 -3.22 18.05
C LYS A 168 -3.60 -2.07 18.23
N ALA A 169 -3.35 -1.15 19.16
CA ALA A 169 -4.19 0.01 19.37
C ALA A 169 -4.19 0.94 18.15
N SER A 170 -3.02 1.12 17.52
CA SER A 170 -2.88 1.91 16.28
C SER A 170 -3.67 1.31 15.12
N ILE A 171 -3.71 -0.02 15.02
CA ILE A 171 -4.52 -0.75 14.02
C ILE A 171 -6.02 -0.69 14.35
N ALA A 172 -6.40 -0.69 15.63
CA ALA A 172 -7.81 -0.73 16.03
C ALA A 172 -8.50 0.65 15.96
N ALA A 173 -7.75 1.74 15.98
CA ALA A 173 -8.29 3.11 16.05
C ALA A 173 -8.74 3.69 14.70
N LEU A 174 -9.09 2.86 13.70
CA LEU A 174 -9.21 3.32 12.31
C LEU A 174 -10.59 3.90 11.93
N ASP A 175 -10.51 5.12 11.40
CA ASP A 175 -11.31 5.74 10.32
C ASP A 175 -10.30 6.36 9.31
N GLY A 176 -9.34 5.57 8.79
CA GLY A 176 -8.28 6.05 7.89
C GLY A 176 -7.01 5.16 7.82
N PRO A 177 -5.92 5.61 7.17
CA PRO A 177 -4.70 4.81 7.00
C PRO A 177 -3.84 4.82 8.28
N VAL A 178 -3.32 3.64 8.67
CA VAL A 178 -2.46 3.50 9.86
C VAL A 178 -1.16 4.28 9.66
N VAL A 179 -0.84 5.17 10.61
CA VAL A 179 0.48 5.83 10.70
C VAL A 179 1.44 4.88 11.40
N SER A 180 2.43 4.36 10.67
CA SER A 180 3.42 3.42 11.21
C SER A 180 4.39 4.09 12.19
N SER A 181 4.95 3.29 13.09
CA SER A 181 5.85 3.75 14.15
C SER A 181 7.25 3.13 14.04
N VAL A 182 8.27 3.93 14.34
CA VAL A 182 9.65 3.48 14.60
C VAL A 182 9.86 3.48 16.11
N TYR A 183 10.19 2.32 16.67
CA TYR A 183 10.45 2.16 18.10
C TYR A 183 11.94 2.17 18.39
N VAL A 184 12.37 3.10 19.24
CA VAL A 184 13.75 3.26 19.68
C VAL A 184 13.83 2.89 21.16
N VAL A 185 14.31 1.68 21.43
CA VAL A 185 14.51 1.18 22.80
C VAL A 185 15.91 1.60 23.25
N ILE A 186 16.00 2.30 24.38
CA ILE A 186 17.25 2.70 25.00
C ILE A 186 17.36 1.95 26.32
N PHE A 187 18.13 0.87 26.33
CA PHE A 187 18.29 0.00 27.48
C PHE A 187 19.58 0.33 28.24
N VAL A 188 19.47 0.85 29.46
CA VAL A 188 20.64 1.22 30.27
C VAL A 188 20.72 0.38 31.54
N SER A 189 21.90 -0.15 31.84
CA SER A 189 22.18 -0.95 33.05
C SER A 189 23.66 -0.90 33.41
N ASP A 190 23.95 -1.05 34.71
CA ASP A 190 25.30 -1.07 35.27
C ASP A 190 25.85 -2.45 35.62
N GLY A 191 25.01 -3.48 35.56
CA GLY A 191 25.33 -4.78 36.13
C GLY A 191 24.95 -5.95 35.24
N ALA A 192 25.51 -7.11 35.55
CA ALA A 192 25.11 -8.38 34.97
C ALA A 192 23.64 -8.71 35.32
N PRO A 193 22.92 -9.48 34.47
CA PRO A 193 21.52 -9.77 34.66
C PRO A 193 21.30 -10.85 35.73
N VAL A 194 21.52 -10.49 36.99
CA VAL A 194 21.48 -11.42 38.12
C VAL A 194 20.08 -11.39 38.74
N VAL A 195 19.52 -12.56 39.06
CA VAL A 195 18.22 -12.72 39.73
C VAL A 195 18.30 -13.79 40.84
N PRO A 196 17.34 -13.84 41.78
CA PRO A 196 17.27 -14.92 42.76
C PRO A 196 17.04 -16.28 42.12
N PHE A 197 17.70 -17.30 42.64
CA PHE A 197 17.45 -18.68 42.28
C PHE A 197 16.12 -19.16 42.86
N ALA A 198 15.27 -19.78 42.04
CA ALA A 198 13.97 -20.26 42.50
C ALA A 198 14.14 -21.34 43.59
N GLY A 199 13.72 -21.02 44.81
CA GLY A 199 13.76 -21.93 45.96
C GLY A 199 14.93 -21.73 46.93
N ASP A 200 15.82 -20.75 46.67
CA ASP A 200 16.87 -20.32 47.59
C ASP A 200 16.85 -18.79 47.71
N VAL A 201 16.67 -18.29 48.93
CA VAL A 201 16.61 -16.85 49.21
C VAL A 201 17.98 -16.17 49.17
N ASP A 202 19.06 -16.94 49.26
CA ASP A 202 20.44 -16.44 49.25
C ASP A 202 21.20 -16.80 47.95
N GLY A 203 20.63 -17.67 47.11
CA GLY A 203 21.21 -18.10 45.84
C GLY A 203 20.94 -17.10 44.72
N LEU A 204 22.01 -16.63 44.06
CA LEU A 204 21.93 -15.76 42.88
C LEU A 204 22.30 -16.53 41.61
N ILE A 205 21.54 -16.29 40.53
CA ILE A 205 21.79 -16.86 39.21
C ILE A 205 21.82 -15.76 38.15
N THR A 206 22.82 -15.81 37.27
CA THR A 206 22.88 -14.97 36.07
C THR A 206 21.90 -15.49 35.02
N GLN A 207 21.04 -14.63 34.50
CA GLN A 207 20.13 -14.98 33.42
C GLN A 207 20.90 -15.39 32.16
N SER A 208 20.39 -16.38 31.45
CA SER A 208 21.06 -16.91 30.25
C SER A 208 21.16 -15.85 29.16
N SER A 209 22.40 -15.57 28.71
CA SER A 209 22.68 -14.71 27.56
C SER A 209 21.90 -15.15 26.33
N SER A 210 21.80 -16.46 26.05
CA SER A 210 21.07 -16.96 24.88
C SER A 210 19.58 -16.61 24.94
N SER A 211 18.98 -16.61 26.13
CA SER A 211 17.57 -16.25 26.33
C SER A 211 17.34 -14.76 26.14
N ILE A 212 18.27 -13.92 26.61
CA ILE A 212 18.25 -12.46 26.46
C ILE A 212 18.35 -12.11 24.97
N LEU A 213 19.34 -12.66 24.27
CA LEU A 213 19.54 -12.41 22.84
C LEU A 213 18.34 -12.86 22.00
N ALA A 214 17.83 -14.08 22.24
CA ALA A 214 16.63 -14.58 21.56
C ALA A 214 15.40 -13.68 21.77
N LYS A 215 15.31 -13.01 22.94
CA LYS A 215 14.20 -12.11 23.24
C LYS A 215 14.36 -10.76 22.57
N SER A 216 15.58 -10.23 22.50
CA SER A 216 15.89 -9.04 21.69
C SER A 216 15.60 -9.25 20.21
N GLU A 217 15.95 -10.41 19.66
CA GLU A 217 15.61 -10.77 18.27
C GLU A 217 14.09 -10.85 18.05
N ARG A 218 13.33 -11.39 19.02
CA ARG A 218 11.85 -11.43 18.95
C ARG A 218 11.23 -10.04 18.98
N ILE A 219 11.76 -9.12 19.79
CA ILE A 219 11.32 -7.73 19.82
C ILE A 219 11.58 -7.06 18.47
N ARG A 220 12.79 -7.23 17.91
CA ARG A 220 13.12 -6.76 16.56
C ARG A 220 12.18 -7.35 15.50
N ALA A 221 11.87 -8.64 15.60
CA ALA A 221 11.04 -9.36 14.63
C ALA A 221 9.57 -8.90 14.61
N LEU A 222 9.10 -8.08 15.56
CA LEU A 222 7.76 -7.51 15.54
C LEU A 222 7.48 -6.71 14.25
N LYS A 223 8.50 -6.07 13.67
CA LYS A 223 8.36 -5.34 12.39
C LYS A 223 8.02 -6.23 11.20
N THR A 224 8.30 -7.54 11.32
CA THR A 224 7.99 -8.54 10.28
C THR A 224 6.78 -9.40 10.62
N ASP A 225 6.12 -9.16 11.77
CA ASP A 225 4.93 -9.92 12.15
C ASP A 225 3.78 -9.60 11.19
N PRO A 226 3.16 -10.59 10.52
CA PRO A 226 2.10 -10.35 9.53
C PRO A 226 0.91 -9.54 10.06
N LYS A 227 0.65 -9.57 11.38
CA LYS A 227 -0.45 -8.86 12.01
C LYS A 227 -0.08 -7.46 12.49
N LEU A 228 1.22 -7.16 12.63
CA LEU A 228 1.69 -5.89 13.20
C LEU A 228 2.50 -5.05 12.21
N LYS A 229 3.04 -5.64 11.13
CA LYS A 229 3.89 -4.97 10.14
C LYS A 229 3.29 -3.71 9.51
N VAL A 230 1.96 -3.61 9.47
CA VAL A 230 1.25 -2.41 8.99
C VAL A 230 1.42 -1.19 9.91
N ALA A 231 1.66 -1.43 11.21
CA ALA A 231 1.80 -0.39 12.23
C ALA A 231 3.24 -0.18 12.70
N ILE A 232 4.17 -1.09 12.37
CA ILE A 232 5.55 -1.08 12.85
C ILE A 232 6.49 -1.01 11.64
N ASP A 233 7.23 0.10 11.53
CA ASP A 233 8.23 0.30 10.49
C ASP A 233 9.57 -0.33 10.90
N ASP A 234 10.06 0.05 12.08
CA ASP A 234 11.29 -0.51 12.63
C ASP A 234 11.26 -0.59 14.15
N VAL A 235 12.08 -1.50 14.68
CA VAL A 235 12.29 -1.67 16.12
C VAL A 235 13.79 -1.84 16.34
N VAL A 236 14.39 -0.86 17.00
CA VAL A 236 15.82 -0.82 17.29
C VAL A 236 16.05 -0.86 18.80
N ILE A 237 16.96 -1.73 19.25
CA ILE A 237 17.38 -1.79 20.66
C ILE A 237 18.81 -1.31 20.78
N HIS A 238 18.97 -0.15 21.38
CA HIS A 238 20.26 0.37 21.81
C HIS A 238 20.55 0.00 23.26
N THR A 239 21.83 -0.11 23.60
CA THR A 239 22.26 -0.39 24.97
C THR A 239 23.29 0.61 25.48
N GLY A 240 23.21 0.94 26.77
CA GLY A 240 24.16 1.77 27.49
C GLY A 240 24.66 1.07 28.74
N TYR A 241 25.93 0.69 28.74
CA TYR A 241 26.60 0.11 29.91
C TYR A 241 27.32 1.20 30.69
N TYR A 242 26.97 1.45 31.95
CA TYR A 242 27.63 2.46 32.80
C TYR A 242 28.22 1.81 34.04
N PHE A 243 29.48 2.11 34.36
CA PHE A 243 30.20 1.38 35.41
C PHE A 243 31.16 2.28 36.19
N GLU A 244 31.60 1.81 37.35
CA GLU A 244 32.77 2.33 38.08
C GLU A 244 33.99 1.47 37.79
N THR A 245 33.87 0.16 37.98
CA THR A 245 34.84 -0.86 37.55
C THR A 245 34.21 -1.71 36.43
N PRO A 246 34.86 -1.86 35.27
CA PRO A 246 34.26 -2.56 34.14
C PRO A 246 34.13 -4.07 34.40
N ASP A 247 32.96 -4.61 34.09
CA ASP A 247 32.69 -6.04 33.95
C ASP A 247 32.62 -6.38 32.46
N ALA A 248 33.59 -7.19 32.00
CA ALA A 248 33.72 -7.55 30.60
C ALA A 248 32.55 -8.42 30.10
N ASP A 249 31.97 -9.26 30.96
CA ASP A 249 30.88 -10.15 30.58
C ASP A 249 29.57 -9.36 30.46
N ALA A 250 29.32 -8.44 31.39
CA ALA A 250 28.17 -7.53 31.31
C ALA A 250 28.26 -6.60 30.10
N GLN A 251 29.45 -6.03 29.83
CA GLN A 251 29.69 -5.18 28.67
C GLN A 251 29.46 -5.94 27.36
N ALA A 252 30.00 -7.16 27.24
CA ALA A 252 29.83 -8.00 26.05
C ALA A 252 28.35 -8.37 25.84
N LEU A 253 27.65 -8.75 26.91
CA LEU A 253 26.24 -9.11 26.81
C LEU A 253 25.37 -7.93 26.34
N LEU A 254 25.57 -6.72 26.87
CA LEU A 254 24.84 -5.54 26.43
C LEU A 254 25.19 -5.18 24.97
N ALA A 255 26.43 -5.39 24.54
CA ALA A 255 26.82 -5.21 23.14
C ALA A 255 26.12 -6.21 22.20
N ASP A 256 26.12 -7.50 22.57
CA ASP A 256 25.42 -8.55 21.83
C ASP A 256 23.91 -8.31 21.80
N MET A 257 23.34 -7.80 22.89
CA MET A 257 21.92 -7.46 22.99
C MET A 257 21.53 -6.33 22.03
N ALA A 258 22.36 -5.30 21.91
CA ALA A 258 22.16 -4.24 20.92
C ALA A 258 22.24 -4.79 19.49
N ALA A 259 23.26 -5.62 19.20
CA ALA A 259 23.41 -6.24 17.90
C ALA A 259 22.21 -7.13 17.52
N ALA A 260 21.70 -7.93 18.46
CA ALA A 260 20.49 -8.73 18.30
C ALA A 260 19.24 -7.88 18.00
N GLY A 261 19.17 -6.68 18.61
CA GLY A 261 18.12 -5.69 18.37
C GLY A 261 18.43 -4.69 17.25
N SER A 262 19.44 -4.92 16.42
CA SER A 262 19.85 -4.03 15.32
C SER A 262 20.22 -2.60 15.73
N GLY A 263 20.63 -2.40 16.98
CA GLY A 263 21.07 -1.10 17.51
C GLY A 263 22.55 -1.05 17.85
N ASN A 264 22.95 0.12 18.37
CA ASN A 264 24.30 0.41 18.83
C ASN A 264 24.42 0.25 20.35
N SER A 265 25.59 -0.17 20.81
CA SER A 265 25.98 -0.21 22.21
C SER A 265 27.01 0.88 22.53
N TYR A 266 26.89 1.49 23.71
CA TYR A 266 27.85 2.45 24.22
C TYR A 266 28.20 2.14 25.67
N SER A 267 29.41 2.51 26.08
CA SER A 267 29.90 2.32 27.44
C SER A 267 30.33 3.64 28.07
N PHE A 268 29.96 3.86 29.33
CA PHE A 268 30.18 5.08 30.08
C PHE A 268 30.97 4.76 31.36
N GLY A 269 32.26 5.07 31.37
CA GLY A 269 33.16 4.77 32.49
C GLY A 269 32.95 5.64 33.73
N SER A 270 33.71 5.37 34.80
CA SER A 270 33.59 5.97 36.14
C SER A 270 33.20 7.45 36.14
N GLY A 271 32.04 7.74 36.76
CA GLY A 271 31.48 9.09 36.87
C GLY A 271 30.98 9.76 35.58
N ALA A 272 31.11 9.15 34.41
CA ALA A 272 30.61 9.72 33.16
C ALA A 272 29.08 9.63 33.07
N ASN A 273 28.44 10.73 32.68
CA ASN A 273 27.01 10.79 32.41
C ASN A 273 26.66 9.99 31.14
N ILE A 274 25.46 9.41 31.13
CA ILE A 274 24.93 8.75 29.93
C ILE A 274 24.56 9.84 28.92
N ASP A 275 25.16 9.81 27.74
CA ASP A 275 24.82 10.72 26.65
C ASP A 275 23.67 10.14 25.82
N PHE A 276 22.45 10.62 26.09
CA PHE A 276 21.26 10.14 25.39
C PHE A 276 21.19 10.59 23.93
N THR A 277 21.98 11.60 23.52
CA THR A 277 22.01 12.07 22.13
C THR A 277 22.64 11.05 21.17
N LEU A 278 23.48 10.14 21.68
CA LEU A 278 24.07 9.04 20.91
C LEU A 278 23.04 7.99 20.44
N PHE A 279 21.85 7.99 21.07
CA PHE A 279 20.74 7.11 20.74
C PHE A 279 19.64 7.82 19.93
N ALA A 280 19.80 9.12 19.66
CA ALA A 280 18.82 9.88 18.90
C ALA A 280 18.80 9.38 17.45
N VAL A 281 17.61 9.03 16.97
CA VAL A 281 17.42 8.71 15.55
C VAL A 281 17.00 10.02 14.86
N PRO A 282 17.70 10.46 13.80
CA PRO A 282 17.27 11.62 13.05
C PRO A 282 15.89 11.34 12.45
N VAL A 283 14.97 12.30 12.57
CA VAL A 283 13.66 12.24 11.92
C VAL A 283 13.90 12.07 10.42
N ARG A 284 13.51 10.92 9.86
CA ARG A 284 13.56 10.70 8.43
C ARG A 284 12.31 11.31 7.81
N LYS A 285 12.50 12.35 7.00
CA LYS A 285 11.46 12.80 6.08
C LYS A 285 11.29 11.73 5.01
N VAL A 286 10.13 11.09 4.97
CA VAL A 286 9.83 10.06 3.97
C VAL A 286 9.46 10.80 2.68
N ARG A 287 10.31 10.73 1.65
CA ARG A 287 9.97 11.30 0.34
C ARG A 287 9.00 10.38 -0.39
N HIS A 288 8.01 10.97 -1.04
CA HIS A 288 7.15 10.29 -1.99
C HIS A 288 7.83 10.29 -3.37
N ILE A 289 7.80 9.15 -4.05
CA ILE A 289 8.32 8.98 -5.41
C ILE A 289 7.18 8.56 -6.33
N LEU A 290 7.24 8.98 -7.59
CA LEU A 290 6.29 8.53 -8.59
C LEU A 290 6.50 7.05 -8.85
N SER A 291 5.50 6.22 -8.54
CA SER A 291 5.50 4.80 -8.84
C SER A 291 4.87 4.55 -10.20
N GLU A 292 3.69 5.11 -10.46
CA GLU A 292 2.97 4.87 -11.71
C GLU A 292 2.10 6.06 -12.13
N LEU A 293 1.91 6.20 -13.44
CA LEU A 293 0.99 7.13 -14.07
C LEU A 293 0.18 6.40 -15.15
N LEU A 294 -1.10 6.18 -14.88
CA LEU A 294 -2.06 5.58 -15.82
C LEU A 294 -3.04 6.64 -16.30
N VAL A 295 -3.46 6.53 -17.56
CA VAL A 295 -4.42 7.45 -18.16
C VAL A 295 -5.44 6.62 -18.91
N GLU A 296 -6.70 6.93 -18.68
CA GLU A 296 -7.79 6.35 -19.46
C GLU A 296 -8.75 7.41 -19.97
N ASN A 297 -9.42 7.06 -21.05
CA ASN A 297 -10.63 7.72 -21.48
C ASN A 297 -11.79 6.77 -21.23
N GLU A 298 -12.66 7.09 -20.29
CA GLU A 298 -13.74 6.18 -19.91
C GLU A 298 -14.82 6.07 -20.97
N ASN A 299 -14.86 6.98 -21.94
CA ASN A 299 -15.85 6.96 -23.02
C ASN A 299 -15.40 6.19 -24.28
N ALA A 300 -14.16 5.70 -24.31
CA ALA A 300 -13.60 4.95 -25.42
C ALA A 300 -13.21 3.54 -24.97
N VAL A 301 -13.96 2.54 -25.41
CA VAL A 301 -13.80 1.14 -24.96
C VAL A 301 -13.39 0.28 -26.15
N TRP A 302 -12.31 -0.48 -25.99
CA TRP A 302 -11.99 -1.59 -26.88
C TRP A 302 -12.89 -2.77 -26.55
N TRP A 303 -13.73 -3.15 -27.50
CA TRP A 303 -14.67 -4.24 -27.32
C TRP A 303 -14.10 -5.58 -27.82
N ASP A 304 -14.71 -6.67 -27.37
CA ASP A 304 -14.31 -8.06 -27.64
C ASP A 304 -14.23 -8.40 -29.15
N ASP A 305 -14.84 -7.59 -30.03
CA ASP A 305 -14.79 -7.72 -31.48
C ASP A 305 -13.64 -6.93 -32.15
N GLY A 306 -12.73 -6.38 -31.35
CA GLY A 306 -11.56 -5.62 -31.79
C GLY A 306 -11.85 -4.19 -32.23
N ARG A 307 -13.08 -3.69 -31.99
CA ARG A 307 -13.48 -2.31 -32.32
C ARG A 307 -13.35 -1.41 -31.11
N VAL A 308 -12.91 -0.17 -31.35
CA VAL A 308 -13.12 0.90 -30.37
C VAL A 308 -14.52 1.47 -30.54
N LEU A 309 -15.29 1.43 -29.46
CA LEU A 309 -16.68 1.85 -29.42
C LEU A 309 -16.84 2.98 -28.40
N ARG A 310 -17.91 3.75 -28.59
CA ARG A 310 -18.30 4.80 -27.66
C ARG A 310 -19.10 4.19 -26.52
N ASP A 311 -18.76 4.58 -25.31
CA ASP A 311 -19.50 4.33 -24.08
C ASP A 311 -19.88 5.71 -23.51
N SER A 312 -21.16 6.02 -23.41
CA SER A 312 -21.63 7.37 -23.08
C SER A 312 -21.71 7.63 -21.57
N ASP A 313 -21.96 6.60 -20.77
CA ASP A 313 -22.20 6.71 -19.32
C ASP A 313 -21.05 6.16 -18.47
N ARG A 314 -20.06 5.52 -19.14
CA ARG A 314 -18.76 5.16 -18.60
C ARG A 314 -18.84 3.97 -17.65
N ASP A 315 -19.75 3.04 -17.89
CA ASP A 315 -19.86 1.80 -17.11
C ASP A 315 -19.00 0.66 -17.68
N GLY A 316 -18.42 0.83 -18.88
CA GLY A 316 -17.62 -0.16 -19.58
C GLY A 316 -18.38 -0.92 -20.67
N LEU A 317 -19.70 -0.73 -20.80
CA LEU A 317 -20.56 -1.32 -21.81
C LEU A 317 -20.86 -0.30 -22.93
N PRO A 318 -20.37 -0.51 -24.17
CA PRO A 318 -20.56 0.49 -25.22
C PRO A 318 -22.01 0.68 -25.67
N ASP A 319 -22.37 1.90 -26.10
CA ASP A 319 -23.73 2.31 -26.54
C ASP A 319 -24.35 1.36 -27.58
N GLU A 320 -23.51 0.79 -28.45
CA GLU A 320 -23.94 -0.15 -29.49
C GLU A 320 -24.39 -1.49 -28.89
N ILE A 321 -23.71 -1.92 -27.83
CA ILE A 321 -23.95 -3.19 -27.14
C ILE A 321 -25.16 -3.05 -26.21
N GLU A 322 -25.26 -1.96 -25.45
CA GLU A 322 -26.40 -1.71 -24.56
C GLU A 322 -27.74 -1.77 -25.30
N LYS A 323 -27.81 -1.15 -26.48
CA LYS A 323 -29.00 -1.21 -27.36
C LYS A 323 -29.40 -2.62 -27.75
N ARG A 324 -28.44 -3.55 -27.88
CA ARG A 324 -28.72 -4.96 -28.19
C ARG A 324 -29.32 -5.69 -26.99
N PHE A 325 -29.00 -5.25 -25.77
CA PHE A 325 -29.50 -5.81 -24.52
C PHE A 325 -30.64 -5.01 -23.88
N GLN A 326 -31.17 -4.00 -24.59
CA GLN A 326 -32.22 -3.07 -24.10
C GLN A 326 -31.84 -2.24 -22.87
N ALA A 327 -30.54 -2.15 -22.59
CA ALA A 327 -29.96 -1.22 -21.63
C ALA A 327 -29.96 0.22 -22.20
N ASN A 328 -29.84 1.19 -21.30
CA ASN A 328 -29.86 2.61 -21.58
C ASN A 328 -28.45 3.18 -21.55
N ALA A 329 -27.95 3.50 -22.74
CA ALA A 329 -26.63 4.09 -22.99
C ALA A 329 -26.36 5.48 -22.43
N LEU A 330 -27.06 5.92 -21.40
CA LEU A 330 -26.83 7.17 -20.68
C LEU A 330 -26.91 6.96 -19.16
N GLU A 331 -27.08 5.72 -18.71
CA GLU A 331 -27.28 5.33 -17.32
C GLU A 331 -26.47 4.08 -17.01
N ARG A 332 -25.39 4.24 -16.23
CA ARG A 332 -24.51 3.12 -15.83
C ARG A 332 -25.24 1.88 -15.29
N ASP A 333 -26.41 2.08 -14.69
CA ASP A 333 -27.28 1.04 -14.14
C ASP A 333 -28.72 1.32 -14.61
N SER A 334 -29.14 0.58 -15.63
CA SER A 334 -30.43 0.77 -16.29
C SER A 334 -31.60 0.40 -15.39
N ASP A 335 -31.52 -0.73 -14.68
CA ASP A 335 -32.62 -1.24 -13.84
C ASP A 335 -32.60 -0.69 -12.39
N GLY A 336 -31.56 0.07 -12.05
CA GLY A 336 -31.43 0.81 -10.81
C GLY A 336 -31.11 -0.05 -9.60
N ASN A 337 -30.52 -1.24 -9.76
CA ASN A 337 -30.22 -2.17 -8.66
C ASN A 337 -28.89 -1.93 -7.93
N GLY A 338 -28.06 -1.00 -8.43
CA GLY A 338 -26.78 -0.60 -7.88
C GLY A 338 -25.57 -1.30 -8.52
N VAL A 339 -25.77 -2.14 -9.52
CA VAL A 339 -24.72 -2.81 -10.30
C VAL A 339 -24.82 -2.35 -11.74
N SER A 340 -23.68 -2.04 -12.36
CA SER A 340 -23.65 -1.56 -13.72
C SER A 340 -24.09 -2.60 -14.75
N ASP A 341 -24.64 -2.13 -15.86
CA ASP A 341 -25.07 -2.96 -16.97
C ASP A 341 -23.89 -3.78 -17.52
N PHE A 342 -22.68 -3.21 -17.53
CA PHE A 342 -21.44 -3.90 -17.87
C PHE A 342 -21.15 -5.09 -16.94
N VAL A 343 -21.15 -4.87 -15.62
CA VAL A 343 -20.86 -5.93 -14.65
C VAL A 343 -21.91 -7.02 -14.73
N GLU A 344 -23.20 -6.67 -14.80
CA GLU A 344 -24.30 -7.62 -14.98
C GLU A 344 -24.10 -8.47 -16.24
N LEU A 345 -23.71 -7.85 -17.35
CA LEU A 345 -23.41 -8.56 -18.59
C LEU A 345 -22.25 -9.54 -18.42
N ARG A 346 -21.16 -9.13 -17.75
CA ARG A 346 -19.99 -9.99 -17.53
C ARG A 346 -20.30 -11.19 -16.63
N ILE A 347 -21.18 -11.05 -15.65
CA ILE A 347 -21.50 -12.14 -14.71
C ILE A 347 -22.70 -13.00 -15.11
N LYS A 348 -23.69 -12.45 -15.84
CA LYS A 348 -24.96 -13.14 -16.19
C LYS A 348 -25.17 -13.32 -17.69
N GLY A 349 -24.43 -12.61 -18.53
CA GLY A 349 -24.65 -12.58 -19.99
C GLY A 349 -25.85 -11.73 -20.43
N GLN A 350 -26.36 -10.87 -19.55
CA GLN A 350 -27.42 -9.89 -19.84
C GLN A 350 -27.18 -8.62 -19.02
N ALA A 351 -27.53 -7.45 -19.56
CA ALA A 351 -27.33 -6.16 -18.90
C ALA A 351 -28.23 -5.96 -17.67
N CYS A 352 -29.42 -6.58 -17.65
CA CYS A 352 -30.36 -6.49 -16.53
C CYS A 352 -31.00 -7.86 -16.28
N LYS A 353 -31.60 -8.07 -15.10
CA LYS A 353 -32.36 -9.30 -14.82
C LYS A 353 -33.58 -9.47 -15.72
N ASP A 354 -34.35 -8.40 -15.84
CA ASP A 354 -35.51 -8.32 -16.71
C ASP A 354 -35.08 -7.82 -18.09
N PRO A 355 -35.51 -8.46 -19.20
CA PRO A 355 -35.08 -8.06 -20.54
C PRO A 355 -35.44 -6.64 -20.95
N SER A 356 -36.39 -5.98 -20.25
CA SER A 356 -36.76 -4.59 -20.51
C SER A 356 -36.04 -3.58 -19.61
N CYS A 357 -35.08 -4.04 -18.79
CA CYS A 357 -34.34 -3.22 -17.84
C CYS A 357 -35.26 -2.34 -16.98
N SER A 358 -36.35 -2.94 -16.49
CA SER A 358 -37.37 -2.20 -15.77
C SER A 358 -36.88 -1.79 -14.38
N ARG A 359 -36.90 -0.48 -14.09
CA ARG A 359 -36.69 0.10 -12.75
C ARG A 359 -37.74 -0.25 -11.69
N ASN A 360 -38.61 -1.22 -11.98
CA ASN A 360 -39.56 -1.74 -11.00
C ASN A 360 -38.79 -2.52 -9.92
N PRO A 361 -38.86 -2.12 -8.63
CA PRO A 361 -38.14 -2.82 -7.56
C PRO A 361 -38.49 -4.31 -7.40
N ALA A 362 -39.63 -4.75 -7.94
CA ALA A 362 -40.03 -6.16 -7.96
C ALA A 362 -39.39 -6.98 -9.10
N LEU A 363 -38.82 -6.33 -10.12
CA LEU A 363 -38.27 -6.96 -11.33
C LEU A 363 -36.75 -6.88 -11.43
N ARG A 364 -36.12 -5.88 -10.79
CA ARG A 364 -34.66 -5.77 -10.73
C ARG A 364 -34.02 -6.84 -9.84
N ASP A 365 -32.75 -7.16 -10.05
CA ASP A 365 -32.03 -8.11 -9.20
C ASP A 365 -31.40 -7.46 -7.99
N ASN A 366 -31.81 -7.86 -6.78
CA ASN A 366 -31.11 -7.40 -5.59
C ASN A 366 -30.02 -8.42 -5.21
N TYR A 367 -28.78 -7.96 -5.12
CA TYR A 367 -27.63 -8.79 -4.76
C TYR A 367 -27.52 -8.96 -3.25
N ALA A 368 -27.81 -10.17 -2.76
CA ALA A 368 -27.74 -10.48 -1.32
C ALA A 368 -26.35 -10.26 -0.72
N ILE A 369 -25.28 -10.40 -1.52
CA ILE A 369 -23.91 -10.17 -1.04
C ILE A 369 -23.64 -8.70 -0.66
N CYS A 370 -24.41 -7.77 -1.23
CA CYS A 370 -24.28 -6.34 -0.97
C CYS A 370 -25.12 -5.88 0.23
N THR A 371 -25.80 -6.80 0.94
CA THR A 371 -26.57 -6.43 2.13
C THR A 371 -25.64 -5.96 3.25
N GLY A 372 -25.83 -4.72 3.70
CA GLY A 372 -25.03 -4.12 4.78
C GLY A 372 -24.08 -3.03 4.31
N LEU A 373 -23.84 -2.89 3.00
CA LEU A 373 -23.17 -1.71 2.45
C LEU A 373 -24.05 -0.47 2.60
N THR A 374 -23.42 0.70 2.76
CA THR A 374 -24.14 1.97 2.79
C THR A 374 -24.72 2.26 1.42
N SER A 375 -26.02 2.13 1.26
CA SER A 375 -26.70 2.52 0.02
C SER A 375 -27.49 3.81 0.20
N SER A 376 -27.41 4.74 -0.75
CA SER A 376 -28.33 5.89 -0.82
C SER A 376 -29.35 5.64 -1.93
N PRO A 377 -30.65 5.51 -1.63
CA PRO A 377 -31.64 5.26 -2.66
C PRO A 377 -32.45 6.51 -3.04
N PRO A 378 -31.93 7.42 -3.88
CA PRO A 378 -32.76 8.47 -4.45
C PRO A 378 -33.74 7.83 -5.45
N PHE A 379 -35.03 8.12 -5.25
CA PHE A 379 -36.08 7.86 -6.25
C PHE A 379 -36.16 6.42 -6.77
N GLY A 380 -35.89 5.43 -5.93
CA GLY A 380 -36.03 4.02 -6.28
C GLY A 380 -34.84 3.43 -7.04
N THR A 381 -33.68 4.10 -7.10
CA THR A 381 -32.39 3.49 -7.49
C THR A 381 -31.61 3.07 -6.25
N ILE A 382 -30.67 2.14 -6.36
CA ILE A 382 -29.70 1.79 -5.31
C ILE A 382 -28.35 2.32 -5.77
N LEU A 383 -27.61 2.99 -4.89
CA LEU A 383 -26.26 3.47 -5.18
C LEU A 383 -25.33 3.01 -4.06
N PHE A 384 -24.25 2.33 -4.43
CA PHE A 384 -23.16 1.96 -3.53
C PHE A 384 -21.98 2.92 -3.74
N PRO A 385 -21.22 3.23 -2.69
CA PRO A 385 -19.97 3.98 -2.83
C PRO A 385 -18.95 3.16 -3.63
N ASP A 386 -17.98 3.86 -4.17
CA ASP A 386 -16.73 3.33 -4.74
C ASP A 386 -15.63 3.88 -3.80
N SER A 387 -15.21 3.05 -2.85
CA SER A 387 -14.41 3.47 -1.70
C SER A 387 -12.94 3.70 -2.04
N ASP A 388 -12.42 3.02 -3.05
CA ASP A 388 -11.02 3.13 -3.50
C ASP A 388 -10.84 3.91 -4.81
N HIS A 389 -11.93 4.28 -5.46
CA HIS A 389 -12.01 5.09 -6.66
C HIS A 389 -11.43 4.45 -7.92
N ASP A 390 -11.43 3.12 -8.02
CA ASP A 390 -10.91 2.38 -9.17
C ASP A 390 -11.90 2.31 -10.37
N GLY A 391 -13.19 2.59 -10.11
CA GLY A 391 -14.26 2.61 -11.10
C GLY A 391 -15.33 1.52 -10.94
N LEU A 392 -15.08 0.51 -10.11
CA LEU A 392 -16.08 -0.41 -9.57
C LEU A 392 -16.60 0.13 -8.24
N ASN A 393 -17.88 -0.08 -7.96
CA ASN A 393 -18.43 0.23 -6.65
C ASN A 393 -18.29 -0.96 -5.69
N ASP A 394 -18.35 -0.70 -4.38
CA ASP A 394 -18.14 -1.69 -3.32
C ASP A 394 -19.01 -2.96 -3.50
N CYS A 395 -20.21 -2.84 -4.08
CA CYS A 395 -21.08 -3.99 -4.34
C CYS A 395 -20.62 -4.80 -5.56
N GLU A 396 -20.22 -4.14 -6.64
CA GLU A 396 -19.66 -4.77 -7.85
C GLU A 396 -18.42 -5.57 -7.50
N GLU A 397 -17.55 -5.02 -6.66
CA GLU A 397 -16.33 -5.68 -6.22
C GLU A 397 -16.62 -6.93 -5.40
N LEU A 398 -17.57 -6.87 -4.46
CA LEU A 398 -18.01 -8.06 -3.73
C LEU A 398 -18.60 -9.15 -4.64
N ILE A 399 -19.35 -8.76 -5.67
CA ILE A 399 -19.94 -9.68 -6.66
C ILE A 399 -18.84 -10.35 -7.49
N LEU A 400 -17.83 -9.59 -7.90
CA LEU A 400 -16.73 -10.05 -8.73
C LEU A 400 -15.65 -10.80 -7.91
N GLY A 401 -15.57 -10.55 -6.61
CA GLY A 401 -14.61 -11.14 -5.67
C GLY A 401 -13.34 -10.32 -5.46
N SER A 402 -13.29 -9.06 -5.92
CA SER A 402 -12.24 -8.09 -5.59
C SER A 402 -12.46 -7.48 -4.20
N MET A 403 -11.60 -6.56 -3.78
CA MET A 403 -11.57 -5.98 -2.45
C MET A 403 -12.00 -4.50 -2.48
N PRO A 404 -13.14 -4.13 -1.85
CA PRO A 404 -13.72 -2.77 -1.90
C PRO A 404 -12.84 -1.60 -1.51
N ASP A 405 -11.72 -1.88 -0.85
CA ASP A 405 -10.79 -0.90 -0.32
C ASP A 405 -9.45 -0.87 -1.06
N LEU A 406 -9.26 -1.71 -2.08
CA LEU A 406 -8.02 -1.86 -2.84
C LEU A 406 -8.22 -1.59 -4.33
N PHE A 407 -7.72 -0.43 -4.74
CA PHE A 407 -7.75 -0.01 -6.14
C PHE A 407 -7.06 -0.98 -7.11
N ASP A 408 -6.18 -1.86 -6.62
CA ASP A 408 -5.49 -2.92 -7.37
C ASP A 408 -5.48 -4.18 -6.50
N SER A 409 -6.58 -4.95 -6.52
CA SER A 409 -6.81 -6.08 -5.61
C SER A 409 -5.79 -7.21 -5.75
N ASN A 410 -5.21 -7.38 -6.93
CA ASN A 410 -4.19 -8.40 -7.16
C ASN A 410 -2.76 -7.87 -6.92
N GLY A 411 -2.55 -6.56 -6.94
CA GLY A 411 -1.28 -5.86 -6.73
C GLY A 411 -0.38 -5.80 -7.98
N ASP A 412 -0.90 -5.87 -9.20
CA ASP A 412 -0.14 -5.91 -10.45
C ASP A 412 0.05 -4.54 -11.13
N GLY A 413 -0.51 -3.49 -10.53
CA GLY A 413 -0.37 -2.10 -10.94
C GLY A 413 -1.45 -1.62 -11.90
N ILE A 414 -2.50 -2.40 -12.15
CA ILE A 414 -3.65 -2.02 -12.99
C ILE A 414 -4.92 -1.98 -12.13
N PRO A 415 -5.74 -0.91 -12.22
CA PRO A 415 -7.00 -0.84 -11.48
C PRO A 415 -7.95 -2.00 -11.80
N ASP A 416 -8.74 -2.48 -10.84
CA ASP A 416 -9.60 -3.65 -11.05
C ASP A 416 -10.63 -3.40 -12.16
N PHE A 417 -11.26 -2.22 -12.21
CA PHE A 417 -12.16 -1.86 -13.31
C PHE A 417 -11.46 -1.87 -14.69
N MET A 418 -10.24 -1.35 -14.75
CA MET A 418 -9.46 -1.32 -15.99
C MET A 418 -9.07 -2.72 -16.44
N SER A 419 -8.68 -3.58 -15.49
CA SER A 419 -8.42 -4.99 -15.72
C SER A 419 -9.68 -5.73 -16.21
N LEU A 420 -10.84 -5.46 -15.61
CA LEU A 420 -12.12 -6.04 -16.04
C LEU A 420 -12.47 -5.67 -17.49
N LYS A 421 -12.32 -4.39 -17.87
CA LYS A 421 -12.54 -3.93 -19.26
C LYS A 421 -11.60 -4.61 -20.25
N ALA A 422 -10.38 -4.91 -19.83
CA ALA A 422 -9.34 -5.52 -20.64
C ALA A 422 -9.37 -7.08 -20.58
N HIS A 423 -10.28 -7.68 -19.82
CA HIS A 423 -10.31 -9.13 -19.56
C HIS A 423 -9.02 -9.67 -18.93
N LEU A 424 -8.34 -8.85 -18.14
CA LEU A 424 -7.25 -9.27 -17.27
C LEU A 424 -7.80 -9.78 -15.93
N PRO A 425 -7.11 -10.75 -15.30
CA PRO A 425 -7.45 -11.15 -13.95
C PRO A 425 -7.11 -10.03 -12.96
N PHE A 426 -8.04 -9.71 -12.06
CA PHE A 426 -7.88 -8.67 -11.03
C PHE A 426 -8.06 -9.23 -9.60
N LEU A 427 -8.30 -10.53 -9.46
CA LEU A 427 -8.51 -11.15 -8.14
C LEU A 427 -7.19 -11.36 -7.39
N PRO A 428 -7.21 -11.32 -6.04
CA PRO A 428 -6.02 -11.51 -5.21
C PRO A 428 -5.18 -12.74 -5.61
N GLY A 429 -3.91 -12.50 -5.93
CA GLY A 429 -2.96 -13.55 -6.32
C GLY A 429 -3.03 -14.01 -7.77
N SER A 430 -3.84 -13.37 -8.62
CA SER A 430 -3.90 -13.67 -10.06
C SER A 430 -3.33 -12.52 -10.90
N LYS A 431 -2.17 -12.73 -11.55
CA LYS A 431 -1.47 -11.69 -12.33
C LYS A 431 -1.06 -12.19 -13.70
N LEU A 432 -1.41 -11.47 -14.76
CA LEU A 432 -1.01 -11.77 -16.15
C LEU A 432 -0.42 -10.57 -16.90
N THR A 433 -0.08 -9.49 -16.20
CA THR A 433 0.51 -8.26 -16.76
C THR A 433 1.79 -8.44 -17.57
N SER A 434 2.57 -9.48 -17.28
CA SER A 434 3.83 -9.80 -17.98
C SER A 434 3.66 -10.73 -19.18
N THR A 435 2.47 -11.25 -19.42
CA THR A 435 2.16 -12.05 -20.61
C THR A 435 1.88 -11.15 -21.81
N ASP A 436 1.92 -11.71 -23.01
CA ASP A 436 1.65 -11.05 -24.29
C ASP A 436 0.56 -11.88 -24.97
N ALA A 437 -0.68 -11.44 -24.85
CA ALA A 437 -1.86 -12.25 -25.15
C ALA A 437 -2.08 -12.46 -26.66
N ASP A 438 -1.66 -11.51 -27.50
CA ASP A 438 -1.78 -11.61 -28.95
C ASP A 438 -0.44 -11.88 -29.69
N SER A 439 0.65 -11.95 -28.94
CA SER A 439 2.01 -12.24 -29.40
C SER A 439 2.58 -11.20 -30.37
N ASP A 440 2.24 -9.92 -30.18
CA ASP A 440 2.75 -8.82 -30.99
C ASP A 440 4.03 -8.15 -30.43
N GLY A 441 4.50 -8.59 -29.26
CA GLY A 441 5.73 -8.14 -28.64
C GLY A 441 5.55 -7.08 -27.55
N LEU A 442 4.33 -6.66 -27.26
CA LEU A 442 3.99 -5.89 -26.07
C LEU A 442 3.38 -6.80 -25.00
N ASN A 443 3.76 -6.60 -23.74
CA ASN A 443 3.08 -7.29 -22.66
C ASN A 443 1.76 -6.59 -22.31
N ASN A 444 0.87 -7.32 -21.67
CA ASN A 444 -0.47 -6.88 -21.32
C ASN A 444 -0.47 -5.56 -20.53
N TYR A 445 0.50 -5.37 -19.64
CA TYR A 445 0.67 -4.13 -18.91
C TYR A 445 0.96 -2.93 -19.82
N SER A 446 1.87 -3.12 -20.77
CA SER A 446 2.26 -2.08 -21.73
C SER A 446 1.10 -1.75 -22.65
N GLU A 447 0.31 -2.73 -23.06
CA GLU A 447 -0.88 -2.53 -23.88
C GLU A 447 -1.93 -1.68 -23.16
N VAL A 448 -2.25 -2.00 -21.91
CA VAL A 448 -3.15 -1.17 -21.08
C VAL A 448 -2.60 0.25 -20.94
N LYS A 449 -1.30 0.40 -20.67
CA LYS A 449 -0.65 1.71 -20.51
C LYS A 449 -0.69 2.57 -21.77
N ILE A 450 -0.65 1.98 -22.97
CA ILE A 450 -0.73 2.74 -24.23
C ILE A 450 -2.16 2.81 -24.80
N GLY A 451 -3.14 2.22 -24.10
CA GLY A 451 -4.54 2.15 -24.54
C GLY A 451 -4.77 1.24 -25.75
N ALA A 452 -4.02 0.15 -25.85
CA ALA A 452 -4.14 -0.89 -26.87
C ALA A 452 -5.03 -2.06 -26.41
N PRO A 453 -5.70 -2.78 -27.34
CA PRO A 453 -6.47 -3.98 -27.04
C PRO A 453 -5.57 -5.23 -26.92
N LEU A 454 -5.67 -5.95 -25.80
CA LEU A 454 -4.80 -7.09 -25.46
C LEU A 454 -4.84 -8.30 -26.40
N PHE A 455 -5.95 -8.50 -27.12
CA PHE A 455 -6.17 -9.70 -27.93
C PHE A 455 -6.10 -9.40 -29.43
N ALA A 456 -5.63 -8.22 -29.82
CA ALA A 456 -5.61 -7.78 -31.20
C ALA A 456 -4.34 -7.02 -31.56
N SER A 457 -3.47 -7.70 -32.31
CA SER A 457 -2.15 -7.20 -32.69
C SER A 457 -2.19 -5.77 -33.18
N ASN A 458 -1.37 -4.92 -32.56
CA ASN A 458 -1.32 -3.49 -32.78
C ASN A 458 -1.01 -3.12 -34.23
N ASP A 459 -0.20 -3.94 -34.92
CA ASP A 459 0.13 -3.79 -36.35
C ASP A 459 -1.08 -3.95 -37.29
N ARG A 460 -2.16 -4.57 -36.80
CA ARG A 460 -3.40 -4.80 -37.56
C ARG A 460 -4.46 -3.74 -37.31
N LEU A 461 -4.26 -2.87 -36.32
CA LEU A 461 -5.20 -1.82 -35.96
C LEU A 461 -5.03 -0.61 -36.88
N LEU A 462 -5.89 -0.53 -37.90
CA LEU A 462 -5.87 0.57 -38.87
C LEU A 462 -6.10 1.92 -38.18
N SER A 463 -5.13 2.82 -38.34
CA SER A 463 -5.16 4.19 -37.78
C SER A 463 -5.05 4.28 -36.25
N PHE A 464 -4.77 3.16 -35.55
CA PHE A 464 -4.44 3.21 -34.13
C PHE A 464 -3.14 3.98 -33.91
N LYS A 465 -3.10 4.78 -32.85
CA LYS A 465 -1.90 5.42 -32.35
C LYS A 465 -1.78 5.10 -30.87
N PRO A 466 -0.66 4.49 -30.44
CA PRO A 466 -0.45 4.22 -29.02
C PRO A 466 -0.25 5.53 -28.27
N MET A 467 -0.78 5.59 -27.05
CA MET A 467 -0.57 6.73 -26.17
C MET A 467 0.92 6.89 -25.84
N THR A 468 1.42 8.12 -25.81
CA THR A 468 2.82 8.42 -25.47
C THR A 468 2.93 9.45 -24.37
N TYR A 469 3.96 9.30 -23.54
CA TYR A 469 4.22 10.13 -22.37
C TYR A 469 5.56 10.83 -22.50
N GLU A 470 5.56 12.16 -22.45
CA GLU A 470 6.77 12.98 -22.37
C GLU A 470 6.85 13.65 -20.99
N MET A 471 7.68 13.10 -20.11
CA MET A 471 7.81 13.55 -18.73
C MET A 471 9.10 14.35 -18.52
N ARG A 472 8.98 15.51 -17.88
CA ARG A 472 10.12 16.31 -17.42
C ARG A 472 9.95 16.68 -15.94
N ARG A 473 11.04 16.57 -15.17
CA ARG A 473 11.08 17.08 -13.79
C ARG A 473 11.17 18.60 -13.80
N LEU A 474 10.35 19.26 -12.99
CA LEU A 474 10.36 20.72 -12.80
C LEU A 474 11.36 21.09 -11.71
N PRO A 475 12.06 22.23 -11.82
CA PRO A 475 12.93 22.73 -10.76
C PRO A 475 12.10 23.10 -9.53
N SER A 476 12.44 22.54 -8.37
CA SER A 476 11.75 22.78 -7.09
C SER A 476 11.79 24.27 -6.74
N SER A 477 10.63 24.93 -6.65
CA SER A 477 10.55 26.37 -6.40
C SER A 477 10.70 26.74 -4.93
N GLU A 478 10.18 25.96 -3.97
CA GLU A 478 10.24 26.31 -2.53
C GLU A 478 10.24 25.11 -1.53
N GLY A 479 10.37 23.85 -1.99
CA GLY A 479 10.27 22.66 -1.12
C GLY A 479 11.13 21.46 -1.55
N ASP A 480 11.26 20.46 -0.68
CA ASP A 480 12.02 19.20 -0.92
C ASP A 480 11.19 18.16 -1.71
N GLU A 481 10.21 18.64 -2.48
CA GLU A 481 9.26 17.85 -3.26
C GLU A 481 9.72 17.72 -4.73
N ASP A 482 9.39 16.57 -5.32
CA ASP A 482 9.62 16.29 -6.73
C ASP A 482 8.39 16.67 -7.55
N CYS A 483 8.53 17.68 -8.41
CA CYS A 483 7.46 18.10 -9.32
C CYS A 483 7.75 17.68 -10.75
N TYR A 484 6.70 17.33 -11.48
CA TYR A 484 6.75 16.81 -12.84
C TYR A 484 5.78 17.58 -13.73
N HIS A 485 6.17 17.71 -14.99
CA HIS A 485 5.29 18.09 -16.09
C HIS A 485 5.28 16.95 -17.10
N VAL A 486 4.10 16.41 -17.38
CA VAL A 486 3.88 15.29 -18.28
C VAL A 486 3.00 15.76 -19.44
N GLN A 487 3.45 15.54 -20.67
CA GLN A 487 2.60 15.63 -21.85
C GLN A 487 2.14 14.22 -22.23
N ILE A 488 0.84 14.07 -22.39
CA ILE A 488 0.19 12.82 -22.77
C ILE A 488 -0.38 13.04 -24.18
N ASN A 489 0.14 12.31 -25.16
CA ASN A 489 -0.28 12.42 -26.55
C ASN A 489 -1.06 11.18 -26.99
N ASP A 490 -1.93 11.39 -28.00
CA ASP A 490 -2.65 10.35 -28.70
C ASP A 490 -3.59 9.52 -27.79
N ILE A 491 -4.28 10.18 -26.85
CA ILE A 491 -5.35 9.56 -26.06
C ILE A 491 -6.54 9.27 -26.98
N THR A 492 -6.88 7.99 -27.16
CA THR A 492 -8.02 7.55 -27.98
C THR A 492 -9.34 8.14 -27.47
N ALA A 493 -10.15 8.69 -28.37
CA ALA A 493 -11.43 9.34 -28.05
C ALA A 493 -12.56 9.00 -29.02
N MET A 494 -13.77 8.89 -28.48
CA MET A 494 -14.96 8.44 -29.20
C MET A 494 -16.15 9.39 -28.94
N GLY A 495 -16.60 10.05 -30.01
CA GLY A 495 -17.75 10.97 -29.98
C GLY A 495 -17.49 12.27 -29.18
N PRO A 496 -18.54 13.07 -28.94
CA PRO A 496 -18.47 14.18 -28.00
C PRO A 496 -18.51 13.67 -26.56
N ASP A 497 -17.91 14.43 -25.63
CA ASP A 497 -18.00 14.24 -24.17
C ASP A 497 -17.13 13.13 -23.56
N ASN A 498 -15.84 13.15 -23.89
CA ASN A 498 -14.85 12.20 -23.37
C ASN A 498 -14.34 12.63 -22.00
N ARG A 499 -14.41 11.77 -20.99
CA ARG A 499 -13.82 12.00 -19.67
C ARG A 499 -12.47 11.29 -19.60
N ILE A 500 -11.44 12.09 -19.40
CA ILE A 500 -10.08 11.63 -19.21
C ILE A 500 -9.79 11.58 -17.71
N ARG A 501 -9.29 10.44 -17.26
CA ARG A 501 -8.90 10.19 -15.87
C ARG A 501 -7.41 9.90 -15.84
N VAL A 502 -6.69 10.63 -14.99
CA VAL A 502 -5.25 10.48 -14.79
C VAL A 502 -5.04 9.97 -13.37
N TYR A 503 -4.54 8.74 -13.28
CA TYR A 503 -4.19 8.09 -12.03
C TYR A 503 -2.70 8.32 -11.75
N LEU A 504 -2.43 8.84 -10.57
CA LEU A 504 -1.10 9.09 -10.06
C LEU A 504 -0.89 8.18 -8.84
N VAL A 505 -0.01 7.20 -8.97
CA VAL A 505 0.36 6.30 -7.87
C VAL A 505 1.73 6.71 -7.35
N GLU A 506 1.78 7.11 -6.08
CA GLU A 506 3.00 7.52 -5.40
C GLU A 506 3.43 6.45 -4.39
N ASN A 507 4.71 6.06 -4.37
CA ASN A 507 5.27 5.20 -3.33
C ASN A 507 6.02 6.02 -2.30
N THR A 508 6.16 5.48 -1.09
CA THR A 508 7.16 6.02 -0.17
C THR A 508 8.55 5.50 -0.52
N SER A 509 9.57 6.34 -0.36
CA SER A 509 10.99 5.97 -0.53
C SER A 509 11.54 4.98 0.51
N VAL A 510 10.72 4.53 1.46
CA VAL A 510 11.12 3.69 2.61
C VAL A 510 10.31 2.40 2.69
N ILE A 511 9.02 2.45 2.32
CA ILE A 511 8.11 1.31 2.30
C ILE A 511 7.59 1.15 0.86
N ASP A 512 8.14 0.18 0.13
CA ASP A 512 7.74 -0.14 -1.25
C ASP A 512 6.27 -0.57 -1.34
N ASP A 513 5.72 -1.13 -0.25
CA ASP A 513 4.35 -1.65 -0.17
C ASP A 513 3.30 -0.58 0.17
N LYS A 514 3.69 0.70 0.35
CA LYS A 514 2.74 1.79 0.66
C LYS A 514 2.64 2.75 -0.53
N LYS A 515 1.64 2.49 -1.36
CA LYS A 515 1.24 3.35 -2.47
C LYS A 515 0.19 4.38 -1.99
N PHE A 516 0.10 5.51 -2.66
CA PHE A 516 -0.92 6.54 -2.49
C PHE A 516 -1.51 6.86 -3.84
N LEU A 517 -2.84 6.87 -3.94
CA LEU A 517 -3.54 7.21 -5.17
C LEU A 517 -4.00 8.66 -5.15
N ARG A 518 -3.68 9.37 -6.24
CA ARG A 518 -4.29 10.66 -6.56
C ARG A 518 -4.88 10.61 -7.95
N ILE A 519 -6.04 11.21 -8.11
CA ILE A 519 -6.78 11.18 -9.37
C ILE A 519 -7.09 12.62 -9.79
N ALA A 520 -6.84 12.91 -11.07
CA ALA A 520 -7.32 14.11 -11.74
C ALA A 520 -8.24 13.72 -12.90
N GLU A 521 -9.30 14.49 -13.10
CA GLU A 521 -10.37 14.16 -14.05
C GLU A 521 -10.75 15.39 -14.86
N GLY A 522 -10.92 15.23 -16.17
CA GLY A 522 -11.22 16.33 -17.08
C GLY A 522 -12.13 15.88 -18.22
N GLN A 523 -13.01 16.77 -18.66
CA GLN A 523 -13.95 16.48 -19.74
C GLN A 523 -13.56 17.22 -21.02
N PHE A 524 -13.65 16.53 -22.15
CA PHE A 524 -13.28 17.01 -23.47
C PHE A 524 -14.45 16.88 -24.46
N SER A 525 -14.86 18.01 -25.05
CA SER A 525 -15.87 18.08 -26.11
C SER A 525 -15.16 18.45 -27.43
N GLY A 526 -15.06 17.48 -28.35
CA GLY A 526 -14.15 17.55 -29.48
C GLY A 526 -14.27 18.80 -30.36
N ILE A 527 -13.26 19.67 -30.31
CA ILE A 527 -12.43 20.22 -31.42
C ILE A 527 -11.53 21.35 -30.85
N GLY A 528 -10.20 21.19 -30.95
CA GLY A 528 -9.22 22.24 -30.62
C GLY A 528 -8.82 22.36 -29.14
N ASP A 529 -9.53 21.66 -28.26
CA ASP A 529 -9.25 21.69 -26.83
C ASP A 529 -8.06 20.81 -26.43
N TYR A 530 -7.40 21.29 -25.38
CA TYR A 530 -6.22 20.69 -24.77
C TYR A 530 -6.50 20.61 -23.28
N LEU A 531 -6.47 19.40 -22.71
CA LEU A 531 -6.70 19.24 -21.27
C LEU A 531 -5.45 19.62 -20.50
N ARG A 532 -5.62 20.38 -19.44
CA ARG A 532 -4.55 20.70 -18.50
C ARG A 532 -4.99 20.33 -17.10
N PHE A 533 -4.19 19.52 -16.45
CA PHE A 533 -4.29 19.17 -15.05
C PHE A 533 -3.17 19.88 -14.31
N SER A 534 -3.55 20.73 -13.36
CA SER A 534 -2.66 21.34 -12.40
C SER A 534 -2.55 20.49 -11.14
N ASN A 535 -1.59 20.77 -10.27
CA ASN A 535 -1.36 19.97 -9.07
C ASN A 535 -2.58 19.92 -8.14
N GLU A 536 -3.40 20.98 -8.15
CA GLU A 536 -4.61 21.11 -7.33
C GLU A 536 -5.76 20.22 -7.83
N ASP A 537 -5.72 19.80 -9.10
CA ASP A 537 -6.74 18.93 -9.70
C ASP A 537 -6.57 17.47 -9.22
N PHE A 538 -5.38 17.10 -8.75
CA PHE A 538 -5.05 15.77 -8.24
C PHE A 538 -5.46 15.61 -6.78
N LYS A 539 -6.63 15.00 -6.56
CA LYS A 539 -7.19 14.74 -5.23
C LYS A 539 -6.64 13.43 -4.65
N SER A 540 -6.18 13.47 -3.40
CA SER A 540 -5.80 12.27 -2.66
C SER A 540 -7.02 11.44 -2.34
N MET A 541 -6.95 10.16 -2.67
CA MET A 541 -7.98 9.19 -2.35
C MET A 541 -7.58 8.40 -1.11
N ASN A 542 -8.54 8.14 -0.23
CA ASN A 542 -8.30 7.36 0.97
C ASN A 542 -8.49 5.87 0.64
N THR A 543 -7.56 5.29 -0.11
CA THR A 543 -7.60 3.87 -0.47
C THR A 543 -7.10 3.05 0.72
N GLY A 544 -7.82 1.99 1.09
CA GLY A 544 -7.47 1.12 2.21
C GLY A 544 -6.31 0.19 1.85
N GLY A 545 -5.11 0.73 1.62
CA GLY A 545 -4.03 -0.05 1.02
C GLY A 545 -4.18 -0.13 -0.50
N LEU A 546 -3.12 -0.53 -1.19
CA LEU A 546 -2.94 -0.53 -2.64
C LEU A 546 -1.90 -1.61 -3.01
#